data_AF-A0A6J0BL25-F1
#
_entry.id   AF-A0A6J0BL25-F1
#
_cell.length_a   1.000
_cell.length_b   1.000
_cell.length_c   1.000
_cell.angle_alpha   90.00
_cell.angle_beta   90.00
_cell.angle_gamma   90.00
#
_symmetry.space_group_name_H-M   'P 1'
#
loop_
_entity.id
_entity.type
_entity.pdbx_description
1 polymer ?
#
loop_
_entity_poly.entity_id
_entity_poly.type
_entity_poly.pdbx_seq_one_letter_code
_entity_poly.pdbx_strand_id
1 'polypeptide(L)'
;MIALEALIGYFALLAVCFLILFCVVLYATTKPYPKVWRHKDENYFYNFHTGEREMFPSLSDDWSVHLSIIVPAYNEEERLLPMLDECIQYLERRKRFGFTYEIIVVSDGSTDGTVTAAQNYSRKYDTVRVLSLVKNRGKGGAIRLGLQSARGSVLLFADADGATKFSDIEKLEASLQQILGCDYTKEPEKVASSDAVSGYYVSEVLETLNVGLSF
;
A
#
# COMPACT_ATOMS: atom_id res chain seq x y z
N MET A 1 -56.58 32.48 5.97
CA MET A 1 -55.15 32.85 5.93
C MET A 1 -54.39 31.83 6.75
N ILE A 2 -53.46 31.09 6.15
CA ILE A 2 -52.56 30.21 6.91
C ILE A 2 -51.66 31.13 7.74
N ALA A 3 -51.51 30.84 9.04
CA ALA A 3 -50.64 31.60 9.92
C ALA A 3 -49.19 31.49 9.44
N LEU A 4 -48.43 32.60 9.46
CA LEU A 4 -47.04 32.65 9.01
C LEU A 4 -46.17 31.59 9.70
N GLU A 5 -46.43 31.30 10.97
CA GLU A 5 -45.76 30.27 11.76
C GLU A 5 -45.97 28.86 11.19
N ALA A 6 -47.19 28.54 10.75
CA ALA A 6 -47.48 27.25 10.11
C ALA A 6 -46.74 27.12 8.78
N LEU A 7 -46.64 28.21 8.01
CA LEU A 7 -45.90 28.24 6.75
C LEU A 7 -44.40 27.94 6.96
N ILE A 8 -43.78 28.56 7.97
CA ILE A 8 -42.38 28.30 8.35
C ILE A 8 -42.19 26.83 8.76
N GLY A 9 -43.13 26.28 9.53
CA GLY A 9 -43.13 24.86 9.92
C GLY A 9 -43.16 23.91 8.71
N TYR A 10 -43.99 24.19 7.70
CA TYR A 10 -44.05 23.39 6.47
C TYR A 10 -42.76 23.46 5.65
N PHE A 11 -42.14 24.64 5.52
CA PHE A 11 -40.86 24.79 4.84
C PHE A 11 -39.74 24.04 5.57
N ALA A 12 -39.69 24.11 6.90
CA ALA A 12 -38.72 23.37 7.70
C ALA A 12 -38.88 21.86 7.53
N LEU A 13 -40.12 21.35 7.59
CA LEU A 13 -40.41 19.93 7.36
C LEU A 13 -40.01 19.49 5.95
N LEU A 14 -40.31 20.30 4.93
CA LEU A 14 -39.97 19.99 3.54
C LEU A 14 -38.45 19.97 3.33
N ALA A 15 -37.71 20.91 3.95
CA ALA A 15 -36.25 20.93 3.91
C ALA A 15 -35.63 19.70 4.58
N VAL A 16 -36.17 19.26 5.72
CA VAL A 16 -35.74 18.02 6.41
C VAL A 16 -36.02 16.79 5.54
N CYS A 17 -37.22 16.69 4.97
CA CYS A 17 -37.57 15.60 4.05
C CYS A 17 -36.64 15.57 2.82
N PHE A 18 -36.32 16.74 2.26
CA PHE A 18 -35.38 16.86 1.15
C PHE A 18 -33.96 16.42 1.56
N LEU A 19 -33.48 16.85 2.73
CA LEU A 19 -32.17 16.44 3.25
C LEU A 19 -32.08 14.92 3.46
N ILE A 20 -33.11 14.32 4.07
CA ILE A 20 -33.17 12.86 4.27
C ILE A 20 -33.19 12.14 2.92
N LEU A 21 -34.05 12.58 1.99
CA LEU A 21 -34.10 12.01 0.65
C LEU A 21 -32.74 12.12 -0.07
N PHE A 22 -32.09 13.28 0.04
CA PHE A 22 -30.77 13.50 -0.54
C PHE A 22 -29.71 12.57 0.07
N CYS A 23 -29.68 12.40 1.39
CA CYS A 23 -28.80 11.44 2.06
C CYS A 23 -29.07 9.99 1.65
N VAL A 24 -30.34 9.59 1.50
CA VAL A 24 -30.72 8.25 1.02
C VAL A 24 -30.26 8.04 -0.42
N VAL A 25 -30.44 9.04 -1.30
CA VAL A 25 -29.96 8.97 -2.68
C VAL A 25 -28.44 8.86 -2.71
N LEU A 26 -27.71 9.66 -1.92
CA LEU A 26 -26.26 9.53 -1.82
C LEU A 26 -25.86 8.14 -1.34
N TYR A 27 -26.47 7.62 -0.28
CA TYR A 27 -26.18 6.28 0.23
C TYR A 27 -26.47 5.17 -0.80
N ALA A 28 -27.58 5.27 -1.52
CA ALA A 28 -27.99 4.26 -2.50
C ALA A 28 -27.19 4.32 -3.82
N THR A 29 -26.71 5.51 -4.21
CA THR A 29 -26.00 5.71 -5.48
C THR A 29 -24.49 5.68 -5.34
N THR A 30 -23.94 6.01 -4.17
CA THR A 30 -22.49 5.97 -3.93
C THR A 30 -22.06 4.57 -3.51
N LYS A 31 -21.00 4.06 -4.15
CA LYS A 31 -20.31 2.87 -3.66
C LYS A 31 -19.12 3.35 -2.84
N PRO A 32 -19.06 3.06 -1.54
CA PRO A 32 -18.02 3.60 -0.66
C PRO A 32 -16.62 3.11 -1.03
N TYR A 33 -16.52 1.97 -1.73
CA TYR A 33 -15.25 1.38 -2.13
C TYR A 33 -15.10 1.30 -3.65
N PRO A 34 -13.94 1.72 -4.20
CA PRO A 34 -13.64 1.49 -5.59
C PRO A 34 -13.53 -0.02 -5.86
N LYS A 35 -14.15 -0.48 -6.95
CA LYS A 35 -13.95 -1.86 -7.43
C LYS A 35 -12.55 -1.97 -8.02
N VAL A 36 -11.62 -2.52 -7.27
CA VAL A 36 -10.26 -2.81 -7.76
C VAL A 36 -10.29 -4.12 -8.53
N TRP A 37 -10.10 -4.03 -9.84
CA TRP A 37 -10.06 -5.17 -10.75
C TRP A 37 -8.62 -5.47 -11.17
N ARG A 38 -8.28 -6.75 -11.24
CA ARG A 38 -6.97 -7.29 -11.59
C ARG A 38 -7.02 -8.01 -12.94
N HIS A 39 -6.18 -7.61 -13.88
CA HIS A 39 -6.03 -8.29 -15.17
C HIS A 39 -5.35 -9.65 -14.97
N LYS A 40 -5.62 -10.64 -15.82
CA LYS A 40 -5.04 -11.99 -15.69
C LYS A 40 -3.51 -11.97 -15.67
N ASP A 41 -2.90 -11.15 -16.53
CA ASP A 41 -1.45 -10.95 -16.58
C ASP A 41 -0.85 -10.28 -15.34
N GLU A 42 -1.63 -9.52 -14.58
CA GLU A 42 -1.18 -8.85 -13.35
C GLU A 42 -1.07 -9.82 -12.16
N ASN A 43 -1.39 -11.10 -12.35
CA ASN A 43 -1.11 -12.15 -11.38
C ASN A 43 0.30 -12.72 -11.50
N TYR A 44 1.07 -12.29 -12.50
CA TYR A 44 2.40 -12.83 -12.79
C TYR A 44 3.44 -11.73 -12.86
N PHE A 45 4.69 -12.07 -12.54
CA PHE A 45 5.87 -11.27 -12.85
C PHE A 45 6.84 -12.10 -13.68
N TYR A 46 7.74 -11.42 -14.38
CA TYR A 46 8.83 -12.09 -15.09
C TYR A 46 10.04 -12.17 -14.17
N ASN A 47 10.52 -13.39 -13.91
CA ASN A 47 11.72 -13.60 -13.12
C ASN A 47 12.92 -13.72 -14.07
N PHE A 48 13.82 -12.73 -14.04
CA PHE A 48 14.99 -12.70 -14.92
C PHE A 48 16.06 -13.74 -14.57
N HIS A 49 16.03 -14.31 -13.36
CA HIS A 49 16.98 -15.32 -12.91
C HIS A 49 16.58 -16.73 -13.35
N THR A 50 15.28 -17.00 -13.46
CA THR A 50 14.74 -18.29 -13.97
C THR A 50 14.42 -18.23 -15.46
N GLY A 51 14.13 -17.04 -15.99
CA GLY A 51 13.70 -16.84 -17.38
C GLY A 51 12.22 -17.14 -17.61
N GLU A 52 11.44 -17.31 -16.54
CA GLU A 52 10.05 -17.72 -16.59
C GLU A 52 9.10 -16.66 -16.02
N ARG A 53 7.82 -16.74 -16.40
CA ARG A 53 6.75 -15.98 -15.75
C ARG A 53 6.26 -16.75 -14.54
N GLU A 54 6.43 -16.17 -13.36
CA GLU A 54 6.02 -16.76 -12.09
C GLU A 54 4.78 -16.06 -11.56
N MET A 55 3.92 -16.82 -10.88
CA MET A 55 2.72 -16.26 -10.25
C MET A 55 3.12 -15.51 -8.96
N PHE A 56 2.53 -14.34 -8.74
CA PHE A 56 2.62 -13.70 -7.45
C PHE A 56 1.89 -14.55 -6.39
N PRO A 57 2.46 -14.67 -5.19
CA PRO A 57 1.75 -15.23 -4.06
C PRO A 57 0.57 -14.34 -3.67
N SER A 58 -0.33 -14.91 -2.89
CA SER A 58 -1.51 -14.27 -2.32
C SER A 58 -1.32 -14.02 -0.82
N LEU A 59 -2.12 -13.11 -0.27
CA LEU A 59 -2.14 -12.85 1.18
C LEU A 59 -2.61 -14.04 2.03
N SER A 60 -3.21 -15.06 1.39
CA SER A 60 -3.62 -16.30 2.06
C SER A 60 -2.55 -17.37 2.06
N ASP A 61 -1.46 -17.19 1.30
CA ASP A 61 -0.34 -18.11 1.32
C ASP A 61 0.55 -17.85 2.55
N ASP A 62 1.27 -18.87 2.98
CA ASP A 62 2.24 -18.72 4.06
C ASP A 62 3.33 -17.72 3.67
N TRP A 63 3.75 -16.90 4.63
CA TRP A 63 4.85 -15.97 4.44
C TRP A 63 6.16 -16.73 4.15
N SER A 64 7.05 -16.11 3.37
CA SER A 64 8.37 -16.68 3.03
C SER A 64 9.52 -15.69 3.18
N VAL A 65 9.23 -14.42 3.47
CA VAL A 65 10.23 -13.39 3.79
C VAL A 65 9.78 -12.58 5.00
N HIS A 66 10.71 -11.93 5.69
CA HIS A 66 10.35 -11.10 6.85
C HIS A 66 9.56 -9.86 6.41
N LEU A 67 10.03 -9.17 5.36
CA LEU A 67 9.49 -7.89 4.92
C LEU A 67 9.22 -7.84 3.41
N SER A 68 8.02 -7.43 3.03
CA SER A 68 7.69 -7.04 1.65
C SER A 68 7.52 -5.52 1.57
N ILE A 69 8.27 -4.89 0.67
CA ILE A 69 8.19 -3.44 0.43
C ILE A 69 7.48 -3.21 -0.90
N ILE A 70 6.36 -2.51 -0.86
CA ILE A 70 5.53 -2.17 -2.01
C ILE A 70 5.88 -0.75 -2.44
N VAL A 71 6.36 -0.60 -3.67
CA VAL A 71 6.73 0.71 -4.24
C VAL A 71 5.78 1.04 -5.38
N PRO A 72 4.72 1.83 -5.14
CA PRO A 72 3.89 2.34 -6.23
C PRO A 72 4.69 3.35 -7.07
N ALA A 73 4.66 3.20 -8.39
CA ALA A 73 5.36 4.09 -9.31
C ALA A 73 4.46 4.41 -10.52
N TYR A 74 4.34 5.70 -10.85
CA TYR A 74 3.64 6.14 -12.06
C TYR A 74 4.42 7.27 -12.72
N ASN A 75 5.08 6.95 -13.84
CA ASN A 75 5.99 7.87 -14.52
C ASN A 75 7.07 8.47 -13.59
N GLU A 76 7.78 7.59 -12.88
CA GLU A 76 8.79 7.94 -11.87
C GLU A 76 10.19 7.44 -12.27
N GLU A 77 10.49 7.30 -13.57
CA GLU A 77 11.75 6.72 -14.06
C GLU A 77 12.99 7.30 -13.35
N GLU A 78 13.09 8.62 -13.24
CA GLU A 78 14.25 9.29 -12.65
C GLU A 78 14.29 9.19 -11.12
N ARG A 79 13.14 9.21 -10.44
CA ARG A 79 13.07 9.19 -8.97
C ARG A 79 13.17 7.79 -8.39
N LEU A 80 12.70 6.79 -9.14
CA LEU A 80 12.70 5.40 -8.74
C LEU A 80 14.13 4.87 -8.54
N LEU A 81 15.07 5.25 -9.40
CA LEU A 81 16.47 4.75 -9.35
C LEU A 81 17.17 5.08 -8.01
N PRO A 82 17.32 6.35 -7.59
CA PRO A 82 18.00 6.67 -6.34
C PRO A 82 17.30 6.07 -5.11
N MET A 83 15.96 6.02 -5.12
CA MET A 83 15.19 5.40 -4.04
C MET A 83 15.48 3.89 -3.95
N LEU A 84 15.46 3.16 -5.07
CA LEU A 84 15.78 1.74 -5.09
C LEU A 84 17.24 1.47 -4.69
N ASP A 85 18.19 2.30 -5.11
CA ASP A 85 19.59 2.18 -4.71
C ASP A 85 19.76 2.29 -3.19
N GLU A 86 19.15 3.31 -2.56
CA GLU A 86 19.18 3.50 -1.11
C GLU A 86 18.50 2.31 -0.38
N CYS A 87 17.31 1.93 -0.85
CA CYS A 87 16.52 0.82 -0.32
C CYS A 87 17.32 -0.48 -0.30
N ILE A 88 17.85 -0.86 -1.46
CA ILE A 88 18.56 -2.13 -1.63
C ILE A 88 19.87 -2.11 -0.85
N GLN A 89 20.60 -0.98 -0.83
CA GLN A 89 21.82 -0.87 -0.02
C GLN A 89 21.53 -1.09 1.47
N TYR A 90 20.43 -0.53 1.97
CA TYR A 90 20.01 -0.73 3.36
C TYR A 90 19.65 -2.20 3.64
N LEU A 91 18.81 -2.80 2.80
CA LEU A 91 18.30 -4.16 3.01
C LEU A 91 19.36 -5.25 2.81
N GLU A 92 20.27 -5.10 1.84
CA GLU A 92 21.39 -6.02 1.62
C GLU A 92 22.36 -6.04 2.82
N ARG A 93 22.53 -4.91 3.54
CA ARG A 93 23.29 -4.92 4.80
C ARG A 93 22.64 -5.80 5.86
N ARG A 94 21.31 -5.78 5.94
CA ARG A 94 20.53 -6.58 6.90
C ARG A 94 20.47 -8.05 6.52
N LYS A 95 20.45 -8.34 5.22
CA LYS A 95 20.50 -9.71 4.69
C LYS A 95 21.69 -10.51 5.21
N ARG A 96 22.83 -9.84 5.48
CA ARG A 96 24.02 -10.46 6.10
C ARG A 96 23.78 -10.99 7.52
N PHE A 97 22.72 -10.55 8.18
CA PHE A 97 22.32 -10.97 9.53
C PHE A 97 21.10 -11.90 9.50
N GLY A 98 20.82 -12.55 8.36
CA GLY A 98 19.72 -13.51 8.22
C GLY A 98 18.35 -12.89 7.91
N PHE A 99 18.28 -11.57 7.76
CA PHE A 99 17.04 -10.89 7.35
C PHE A 99 16.70 -11.19 5.90
N THR A 100 15.44 -11.49 5.61
CA THR A 100 14.97 -11.75 4.24
C THR A 100 13.90 -10.75 3.87
N TYR A 101 13.93 -10.29 2.63
CA TYR A 101 13.04 -9.24 2.17
C TYR A 101 12.72 -9.40 0.69
N GLU A 102 11.74 -8.63 0.25
CA GLU A 102 11.49 -8.38 -1.16
C GLU A 102 11.02 -6.94 -1.40
N ILE A 103 11.19 -6.50 -2.65
CA ILE A 103 10.66 -5.23 -3.13
C ILE A 103 9.76 -5.54 -4.33
N ILE A 104 8.51 -5.07 -4.27
CA ILE A 104 7.55 -5.15 -5.36
C ILE A 104 7.35 -3.74 -5.90
N VAL A 105 7.96 -3.46 -7.05
CA VAL A 105 7.70 -2.22 -7.79
C VAL A 105 6.41 -2.39 -8.57
N VAL A 106 5.40 -1.59 -8.24
CA VAL A 106 4.10 -1.60 -8.90
C VAL A 106 4.03 -0.41 -9.85
N SER A 107 4.29 -0.66 -11.13
CA SER A 107 4.13 0.37 -12.17
C SER A 107 2.64 0.52 -12.50
N ASP A 108 2.05 1.67 -12.15
CA ASP A 108 0.63 1.96 -12.29
C ASP A 108 0.26 2.44 -13.71
N GLY A 109 0.56 1.60 -14.70
CA GLY A 109 0.33 1.93 -16.11
C GLY A 109 1.21 3.06 -16.63
N SER A 110 2.47 3.12 -16.16
CA SER A 110 3.45 4.12 -16.63
C SER A 110 3.69 4.02 -18.13
N THR A 111 3.95 5.15 -18.76
CA THR A 111 4.19 5.29 -20.20
C THR A 111 5.63 5.72 -20.53
N ASP A 112 6.44 5.98 -19.51
CA ASP A 112 7.87 6.29 -19.61
C ASP A 112 8.74 5.03 -19.38
N GLY A 113 10.04 5.21 -19.09
CA GLY A 113 10.96 4.11 -18.82
C GLY A 113 10.84 3.50 -17.41
N THR A 114 9.86 3.87 -16.57
CA THR A 114 9.71 3.37 -15.19
C THR A 114 9.76 1.84 -15.10
N VAL A 115 9.04 1.15 -15.99
CA VAL A 115 9.01 -0.33 -16.00
C VAL A 115 10.39 -0.91 -16.33
N THR A 116 11.05 -0.35 -17.35
CA THR A 116 12.39 -0.79 -17.77
C THR A 116 13.41 -0.54 -16.66
N ALA A 117 13.36 0.62 -16.02
CA ALA A 117 14.19 0.96 -14.86
C ALA A 117 14.02 -0.06 -13.74
N ALA A 118 12.78 -0.36 -13.33
CA ALA A 118 12.49 -1.37 -12.30
C ALA A 118 12.98 -2.79 -12.70
N GLN A 119 12.80 -3.17 -13.96
CA GLN A 119 13.24 -4.46 -14.48
C GLN A 119 14.77 -4.61 -14.46
N ASN A 120 15.53 -3.53 -14.65
CA ASN A 120 16.99 -3.58 -14.53
C ASN A 120 17.44 -3.96 -13.11
N TYR A 121 16.72 -3.52 -12.07
CA TYR A 121 16.95 -3.98 -10.71
C TYR A 121 16.55 -5.44 -10.52
N SER A 122 15.42 -5.87 -11.07
CA SER A 122 14.96 -7.26 -11.02
C SER A 122 15.90 -8.25 -11.73
N ARG A 123 16.69 -7.78 -12.71
CA ARG A 123 17.77 -8.58 -13.33
C ARG A 123 18.99 -8.75 -12.41
N LYS A 124 19.24 -7.77 -11.55
CA LYS A 124 20.41 -7.71 -10.68
C LYS A 124 20.14 -8.37 -9.32
N TYR A 125 18.91 -8.29 -8.84
CA TYR A 125 18.49 -8.75 -7.53
C TYR A 125 17.23 -9.61 -7.64
N ASP A 126 17.33 -10.86 -7.19
CA ASP A 126 16.23 -11.82 -7.11
C ASP A 126 15.12 -11.41 -6.11
N THR A 127 15.45 -10.48 -5.22
CA THR A 127 14.52 -9.88 -4.25
C THR A 127 13.64 -8.79 -4.85
N VAL A 128 13.90 -8.32 -6.08
CA VAL A 128 13.11 -7.27 -6.74
C VAL A 128 12.18 -7.86 -7.78
N ARG A 129 10.88 -7.61 -7.62
CA ARG A 129 9.80 -8.08 -8.51
C ARG A 129 9.03 -6.88 -9.07
N VAL A 130 8.63 -6.96 -10.33
CA VAL A 130 7.91 -5.87 -11.02
C VAL A 130 6.50 -6.30 -11.36
N LEU A 131 5.51 -5.58 -10.82
CA LEU A 131 4.11 -5.69 -11.19
C LEU A 131 3.76 -4.52 -12.13
N SER A 132 3.61 -4.80 -13.41
CA SER A 132 3.19 -3.80 -14.39
C SER A 132 1.68 -3.85 -14.61
N LEU A 133 0.98 -2.79 -14.22
CA LEU A 133 -0.47 -2.69 -14.35
C LEU A 133 -0.86 -2.31 -15.78
N VAL A 134 -1.86 -2.98 -16.34
CA VAL A 134 -2.32 -2.73 -17.73
C VAL A 134 -2.97 -1.37 -17.92
N LYS A 135 -3.39 -0.73 -16.82
CA LYS A 135 -4.01 0.59 -16.79
C LYS A 135 -3.70 1.25 -15.44
N ASN A 136 -3.52 2.57 -15.47
CA ASN A 136 -3.45 3.40 -14.27
C ASN A 136 -4.73 3.28 -13.43
N ARG A 137 -4.56 3.02 -12.14
CA ARG A 137 -5.62 2.84 -11.13
C ARG A 137 -5.42 3.77 -9.92
N GLY A 138 -4.48 4.70 -10.01
CA GLY A 138 -4.05 5.57 -8.94
C GLY A 138 -3.21 4.83 -7.88
N LYS A 139 -2.52 5.63 -7.06
CA LYS A 139 -1.62 5.17 -5.99
C LYS A 139 -2.26 4.11 -5.09
N GLY A 140 -3.49 4.33 -4.62
CA GLY A 140 -4.19 3.37 -3.76
C GLY A 140 -4.49 2.04 -4.45
N GLY A 141 -4.78 2.06 -5.75
CA GLY A 141 -4.94 0.84 -6.56
C GLY A 141 -3.64 0.06 -6.71
N ALA A 142 -2.55 0.78 -6.99
CA ALA A 142 -1.21 0.20 -7.10
C ALA A 142 -0.74 -0.41 -5.77
N ILE A 143 -0.87 0.32 -4.66
CA ILE A 143 -0.54 -0.19 -3.32
C ILE A 143 -1.35 -1.45 -3.01
N ARG A 144 -2.67 -1.42 -3.22
CA ARG A 144 -3.53 -2.57 -2.95
C ARG A 144 -3.12 -3.81 -3.74
N LEU A 145 -2.84 -3.65 -5.04
CA LEU A 145 -2.42 -4.78 -5.88
C LEU A 145 -1.01 -5.28 -5.50
N GLY A 146 -0.11 -4.39 -5.09
CA GLY A 146 1.20 -4.76 -4.55
C GLY A 146 1.10 -5.54 -3.24
N LEU A 147 0.26 -5.10 -2.31
CA LEU A 147 -0.01 -5.82 -1.06
C LEU A 147 -0.59 -7.21 -1.33
N GLN A 148 -1.51 -7.32 -2.29
CA GLN A 148 -2.09 -8.60 -2.72
C GLN A 148 -1.11 -9.54 -3.45
N SER A 149 0.11 -9.08 -3.73
CA SER A 149 1.19 -9.83 -4.39
C SER A 149 2.34 -10.20 -3.46
N ALA A 150 2.29 -9.71 -2.21
CA ALA A 150 3.37 -9.83 -1.24
C ALA A 150 3.39 -11.18 -0.53
N ARG A 151 4.57 -11.59 -0.05
CA ARG A 151 4.81 -12.82 0.74
C ARG A 151 5.56 -12.57 2.05
N GLY A 152 5.55 -11.33 2.51
CA GLY A 152 6.22 -10.90 3.73
C GLY A 152 5.36 -11.17 4.95
N SER A 153 5.99 -11.50 6.08
CA SER A 153 5.30 -11.50 7.38
C SER A 153 4.87 -10.09 7.79
N VAL A 154 5.60 -9.07 7.31
CA VAL A 154 5.28 -7.65 7.44
C VAL A 154 5.27 -7.02 6.06
N LEU A 155 4.30 -6.14 5.81
CA LEU A 155 4.13 -5.43 4.55
C LEU A 155 4.27 -3.93 4.80
N LEU A 156 5.18 -3.29 4.07
CA LEU A 156 5.43 -1.86 4.09
C LEU A 156 5.20 -1.32 2.69
N PHE A 157 4.67 -0.10 2.54
CA PHE A 157 4.78 0.62 1.28
C PHE A 157 5.68 1.83 1.43
N ALA A 158 6.41 2.17 0.38
CA ALA A 158 7.33 3.31 0.34
C ALA A 158 7.14 4.08 -0.97
N ASP A 159 7.13 5.41 -0.89
CA ASP A 159 6.94 6.25 -2.07
C ASP A 159 8.20 6.30 -2.94
N ALA A 160 7.99 6.27 -4.26
CA ALA A 160 9.07 6.28 -5.26
C ALA A 160 9.82 7.63 -5.33
N ASP A 161 9.28 8.69 -4.75
CA ASP A 161 9.87 10.03 -4.74
C ASP A 161 10.98 10.22 -3.68
N GLY A 162 11.21 9.22 -2.82
CA GLY A 162 12.22 9.28 -1.78
C GLY A 162 11.89 10.26 -0.65
N ALA A 163 10.63 10.66 -0.50
CA ALA A 163 10.20 11.53 0.61
C ALA A 163 10.47 10.91 1.99
N THR A 164 10.56 9.57 2.05
CA THR A 164 10.97 8.82 3.24
C THR A 164 12.40 8.34 3.08
N LYS A 165 13.30 8.69 4.01
CA LYS A 165 14.67 8.17 4.03
C LYS A 165 14.67 6.78 4.64
N PHE A 166 15.52 5.87 4.17
CA PHE A 166 15.57 4.51 4.71
C PHE A 166 16.11 4.45 6.15
N SER A 167 16.81 5.48 6.61
CA SER A 167 17.11 5.67 8.04
C SER A 167 15.86 5.78 8.92
N ASP A 168 14.72 6.22 8.36
CA ASP A 168 13.47 6.31 9.09
C ASP A 168 12.77 4.94 9.24
N ILE A 169 13.17 3.92 8.47
CA ILE A 169 12.71 2.54 8.69
C ILE A 169 13.10 2.05 10.08
N GLU A 170 14.28 2.39 10.58
CA GLU A 170 14.69 1.97 11.94
C GLU A 170 13.75 2.54 13.02
N LYS A 171 13.30 3.78 12.84
CA LYS A 171 12.31 4.42 13.76
C LYS A 171 10.93 3.77 13.62
N LEU A 172 10.52 3.47 12.38
CA LEU A 172 9.28 2.78 12.11
C LEU A 172 9.29 1.38 12.73
N GLU A 173 10.39 0.64 12.61
CA GLU A 173 10.55 -0.70 13.17
C GLU A 173 10.54 -0.70 14.69
N ALA A 174 11.22 0.26 15.32
CA ALA A 174 11.14 0.44 16.77
C ALA A 174 9.69 0.67 17.22
N SER A 175 8.94 1.49 16.46
CA SER A 175 7.53 1.78 16.74
C SER A 175 6.64 0.55 16.50
N LEU A 176 6.87 -0.18 15.40
CA LEU A 176 6.18 -1.43 15.08
C LEU A 176 6.43 -2.49 16.15
N GLN A 177 7.66 -2.66 16.61
CA GLN A 177 7.99 -3.60 17.68
C GLN A 177 7.26 -3.26 18.98
N GLN A 178 7.12 -1.97 19.30
CA GLN A 178 6.33 -1.53 20.45
C GLN A 178 4.84 -1.86 20.29
N ILE A 179 4.26 -1.62 19.11
CA ILE A 179 2.84 -1.87 18.83
C ILE A 179 2.55 -3.37 18.80
N LEU A 180 3.41 -4.17 18.17
CA LEU A 180 3.25 -5.61 18.00
C LEU A 180 3.64 -6.40 19.26
N GLY A 181 4.37 -5.78 20.19
CA GLY A 181 4.89 -6.44 21.39
C GLY A 181 5.91 -7.56 21.10
N CYS A 182 6.40 -7.66 19.87
CA CYS A 182 7.37 -8.68 19.43
C CYS A 182 8.28 -8.14 18.32
N ASP A 183 9.45 -8.77 18.19
CA ASP A 183 10.41 -8.47 17.13
C ASP A 183 10.10 -9.35 15.91
N TYR A 184 9.42 -8.79 14.91
CA TYR A 184 9.01 -9.53 13.70
C TYR A 184 10.20 -10.11 12.91
N THR A 185 11.42 -9.61 13.14
CA THR A 185 12.62 -10.16 12.52
C THR A 185 13.09 -11.46 13.17
N LYS A 186 12.66 -11.73 14.41
CA LYS A 186 12.98 -12.95 15.18
C LYS A 186 11.79 -13.88 15.34
N GLU A 187 10.59 -13.32 15.39
CA GLU A 187 9.33 -14.02 15.65
C GLU A 187 8.27 -13.70 14.56
N PRO A 188 8.61 -13.86 13.26
CA PRO A 188 7.72 -13.49 12.16
C PRO A 188 6.36 -14.20 12.21
N GLU A 189 6.29 -15.42 12.74
CA GLU A 189 5.06 -16.21 12.91
C GLU A 189 4.02 -15.55 13.81
N LYS A 190 4.45 -14.75 14.80
CA LYS A 190 3.54 -14.01 15.68
C LYS A 190 2.82 -12.87 14.95
N VAL A 191 3.44 -12.37 13.89
CA VAL A 191 2.96 -11.20 13.15
C VAL A 191 2.23 -11.62 11.89
N ALA A 192 2.71 -12.67 11.21
CA ALA A 192 2.11 -13.22 10.00
C ALA A 192 0.69 -13.77 10.22
N SER A 193 0.35 -14.13 11.47
CA SER A 193 -0.98 -14.60 11.87
C SER A 193 -1.90 -13.48 12.38
N SER A 194 -1.38 -12.26 12.56
CA SER A 194 -2.16 -11.12 13.01
C SER A 194 -2.76 -10.39 11.80
N ASP A 195 -4.09 -10.20 11.82
CA ASP A 195 -4.83 -9.48 10.77
C ASP A 195 -4.13 -8.16 10.42
N ALA A 196 -3.97 -7.90 9.11
CA ALA A 196 -3.23 -6.76 8.59
C ALA A 196 -3.55 -5.45 9.31
N VAL A 197 -2.52 -4.77 9.83
CA VAL A 197 -2.64 -3.42 10.37
C VAL A 197 -2.90 -2.46 9.21
N SER A 198 -4.17 -2.33 8.80
CA SER A 198 -4.63 -1.48 7.72
C SER A 198 -5.35 -0.28 8.29
N GLY A 199 -4.70 0.90 8.26
CA GLY A 199 -5.28 2.26 8.21
C GLY A 199 -6.22 2.75 9.34
N TYR A 200 -6.90 1.87 10.06
CA TYR A 200 -7.85 2.22 11.12
C TYR A 200 -7.19 2.31 12.51
N TYR A 201 -6.02 1.69 12.69
CA TYR A 201 -5.22 1.83 13.92
C TYR A 201 -4.22 2.99 13.88
N VAL A 202 -4.14 3.73 12.77
CA VAL A 202 -3.23 4.87 12.66
C VAL A 202 -3.73 6.06 13.48
N SER A 203 -5.04 6.22 13.71
CA SER A 203 -5.54 7.30 14.58
C SER A 203 -5.20 7.06 16.06
N GLU A 204 -5.38 5.84 16.56
CA GLU A 204 -5.03 5.49 17.95
C GLU A 204 -3.51 5.51 18.18
N VAL A 205 -2.73 5.07 17.20
CA VAL A 205 -1.26 5.09 17.27
C VAL A 205 -0.71 6.52 17.15
N LEU A 206 -1.28 7.39 16.31
CA LEU A 206 -0.85 8.79 16.20
C LEU A 206 -1.27 9.63 17.42
N GLU A 207 -2.44 9.38 18.01
CA GLU A 207 -2.84 10.01 19.28
C GLU A 207 -1.94 9.59 20.45
N THR A 208 -1.50 8.34 20.48
CA THR A 208 -0.59 7.83 21.51
C THR A 208 0.84 8.37 21.35
N LEU A 209 1.25 8.72 20.13
CA LEU A 209 2.63 9.12 19.81
C LEU A 209 2.89 10.64 19.79
N ASN A 210 1.86 11.49 19.95
CA ASN A 210 1.99 12.97 19.96
C ASN A 210 2.79 13.51 18.75
N VAL A 211 2.76 12.82 17.61
CA VAL A 211 3.42 13.25 16.37
C VAL A 211 2.43 14.14 15.64
N GLY A 212 2.51 15.44 15.92
CA GLY A 212 1.72 16.45 15.22
C GLY A 212 2.06 16.50 13.74
N LEU A 213 1.26 15.82 12.92
CA LEU A 213 1.22 16.01 11.48
C LEU A 213 -0.21 16.39 11.10
N SER A 214 -0.37 17.65 10.69
CA SER A 214 -1.59 18.14 10.04
C SER A 214 -1.70 17.46 8.68
N PHE A 215 -2.80 16.73 8.47
CA PHE A 215 -3.27 16.41 7.12
C PHE A 215 -3.73 17.67 6.39
#